data_AF-A0A925PK38-F1
#
_entry.id   AF-A0A925PK38-F1
#
_cell.length_a   1.000
_cell.length_b   1.000
_cell.length_c   1.000
_cell.angle_alpha   90.00
_cell.angle_beta   90.00
_cell.angle_gamma   90.00
#
_symmetry.space_group_name_H-M   'P 1'
#
loop_
_entity.id
_entity.type
_entity.pdbx_description
1 polymer ?
#
loop_
_entity_poly.entity_id
_entity_poly.type
_entity_poly.pdbx_seq_one_letter_code
_entity_poly.pdbx_strand_id
1 'polypeptide(L)' 'VGYEKIGSGLVTVMVRGDVGAIKAATEAGAAAARKVGEVVSIHVIPRPHADVEKILPKIK' A
#
# COMPACT_ATOMS: atom_id res chain seq x y z
N VAL A 1 6.40 -0.77 6.98
CA VAL A 1 6.00 -1.29 5.64
C VAL A 1 5.59 -2.74 5.86
N GLY A 2 4.40 -3.13 5.40
CA GLY A 2 3.92 -4.51 5.51
C GLY A 2 3.41 -5.00 4.16
N TYR A 3 3.42 -6.31 3.94
CA TYR A 3 2.80 -6.92 2.77
C TYR A 3 1.68 -7.86 3.24
N GLU A 4 0.56 -7.84 2.54
CA GLU A 4 -0.60 -8.69 2.79
C GLU A 4 -0.82 -9.60 1.58
N LYS A 5 -1.06 -10.89 1.85
CA LYS A 5 -1.25 -11.90 0.81
C LYS A 5 -2.69 -12.36 0.86
N ILE A 6 -3.47 -11.97 -0.15
CA ILE A 6 -4.90 -12.32 -0.23
C ILE A 6 -5.16 -13.65 -0.97
N GLY A 7 -4.11 -14.27 -1.52
CA GLY A 7 -4.21 -15.48 -2.34
C GLY A 7 -4.20 -15.19 -3.84
N SER A 8 -4.32 -16.22 -4.68
CA SER A 8 -4.35 -16.12 -6.15
C SER A 8 -3.19 -15.35 -6.78
N GLY A 9 -2.02 -15.35 -6.13
CA GLY A 9 -0.84 -14.60 -6.59
C GLY A 9 -0.90 -13.09 -6.34
N LEU A 10 -1.96 -12.59 -5.68
CA LEU A 10 -2.11 -11.18 -5.37
C LEU A 10 -1.48 -10.84 -4.02
N VAL A 11 -0.61 -9.83 -4.05
CA VAL A 11 0.07 -9.30 -2.87
C VAL A 11 -0.12 -7.79 -2.86
N THR A 12 -0.50 -7.25 -1.71
CA THR A 12 -0.69 -5.81 -1.50
C THR A 12 0.32 -5.31 -0.49
N VAL A 13 1.06 -4.24 -0.83
CA VAL A 13 2.01 -3.60 0.08
C VAL A 13 1.35 -2.39 0.71
N MET A 14 1.39 -2.30 2.03
CA MET A 14 0.86 -1.18 2.79
C MET A 14 1.99 -0.38 3.44
N VAL A 15 1.95 0.94 3.24
CA VAL A 15 2.90 1.90 3.81
C VAL A 15 2.11 2.94 4.61
N ARG A 16 2.65 3.38 5.74
CA ARG A 16 2.07 4.42 6.60
C ARG A 16 3.07 5.53 6.81
N GLY A 17 2.59 6.77 6.89
CA GLY A 17 3.41 7.97 7.07
C GLY A 17 2.65 9.22 6.65
N ASP A 18 3.36 10.33 6.54
CA ASP A 18 2.80 11.60 6.10
C ASP A 18 2.34 11.54 4.63
N VAL A 19 1.24 12.23 4.32
CA VAL A 19 0.60 12.19 3.00
C VAL A 19 1.58 12.54 1.87
N GLY A 20 2.47 13.52 2.09
CA GLY A 20 3.49 13.90 1.11
C GLY A 20 4.51 12.80 0.86
N ALA A 21 5.01 12.17 1.92
CA ALA A 21 5.97 11.08 1.83
C ALA A 21 5.35 9.83 1.18
N ILE A 22 4.13 9.47 1.58
CA ILE A 22 3.40 8.32 1.02
C ILE A 22 3.12 8.52 -0.47
N LYS A 23 2.66 9.70 -0.89
CA LYS A 23 2.35 9.95 -2.30
C LYS A 23 3.57 9.73 -3.20
N ALA A 24 4.72 10.30 -2.80
CA ALA A 24 5.97 10.11 -3.53
C ALA A 24 6.43 8.65 -3.54
N ALA A 25 6.38 7.98 -2.38
CA ALA A 25 6.77 6.58 -2.26
C ALA A 25 5.89 5.66 -3.13
N THR A 26 4.58 5.91 -3.16
CA THR A 26 3.62 5.14 -3.94
C THR A 26 3.82 5.32 -5.44
N GLU A 27 4.06 6.55 -5.92
CA GLU A 27 4.35 6.82 -7.33
C GLU A 27 5.67 6.18 -7.78
N ALA A 28 6.72 6.31 -6.98
CA ALA A 28 8.02 5.69 -7.25
C ALA A 28 7.93 4.15 -7.23
N GLY A 29 7.24 3.60 -6.23
CA GLY A 29 7.02 2.16 -6.09
C GLY A 29 6.22 1.58 -7.25
N ALA A 30 5.17 2.26 -7.69
CA ALA A 30 4.38 1.87 -8.85
C ALA A 30 5.20 1.85 -10.14
N ALA A 31 6.01 2.89 -10.38
CA ALA A 31 6.87 2.97 -11.55
C ALA A 31 7.93 1.86 -11.59
N ALA A 32 8.48 1.50 -10.43
CA ALA A 32 9.41 0.37 -10.30
C ALA A 32 8.69 -0.97 -10.49
N ALA A 33 7.55 -1.17 -9.82
CA ALA A 33 6.80 -2.42 -9.86
C ALA A 33 6.28 -2.75 -11.27
N ARG A 34 5.87 -1.73 -12.05
CA ARG A 34 5.46 -1.90 -13.46
C ARG A 34 6.56 -2.44 -14.38
N LYS A 35 7.84 -2.30 -14.00
CA LYS A 35 8.97 -2.81 -14.80
C LYS A 35 9.23 -4.30 -14.56
N VAL A 36 8.85 -4.81 -13.39
CA VAL A 36 9.10 -6.20 -12.97
C VAL A 36 7.84 -7.07 -12.99
N GLY A 37 6.65 -6.48 -13.00
CA GLY A 37 5.40 -7.22 -13.05
C GLY A 37 4.16 -6.35 -13.28
N GLU A 38 2.99 -6.95 -13.04
CA GLU A 38 1.71 -6.29 -13.22
C GLU A 38 1.27 -5.55 -11.95
N VAL A 39 0.95 -4.27 -12.08
CA VAL A 39 0.41 -3.45 -10.98
C VAL A 39 -1.09 -3.28 -11.19
N VAL A 40 -1.87 -3.99 -10.37
CA VAL A 40 -3.35 -3.99 -10.47
C VAL A 40 -3.95 -2.67 -9.99
N SER A 41 -3.52 -2.17 -8.81
CA SER A 41 -4.08 -0.96 -8.23
C SER A 41 -3.07 -0.21 -7.37
N ILE A 42 -3.27 1.11 -7.30
CA ILE A 42 -2.46 2.04 -6.54
C ILE A 42 -3.43 3.04 -5.91
N HIS A 43 -3.35 3.22 -4.59
CA HIS A 43 -4.22 4.15 -3.89
C HIS A 43 -3.53 4.76 -2.67
N VAL A 44 -3.82 6.03 -2.42
CA VAL A 44 -3.34 6.77 -1.24
C VAL A 44 -4.56 7.28 -0.50
N ILE A 45 -4.62 7.00 0.80
CA ILE A 45 -5.68 7.45 1.70
C ILE A 45 -5.08 8.50 2.64
N PRO A 46 -5.30 9.81 2.41
CA PRO A 46 -4.64 10.86 3.18
C PRO A 46 -5.04 10.92 4.65
N ARG A 47 -6.30 10.60 4.95
CA ARG A 47 -6.86 10.65 6.30
C ARG A 47 -7.79 9.45 6.50
N PRO A 48 -7.24 8.27 6.87
CA PRO A 48 -8.07 7.11 7.16
C PRO A 48 -8.92 7.38 8.40
N HIS A 49 -10.14 6.85 8.41
CA HIS A 49 -10.99 6.90 9.60
C HIS A 49 -10.41 6.01 10.71
N ALA A 50 -10.53 6.40 11.97
CA ALA A 50 -9.91 5.69 13.10
C ALA A 50 -10.34 4.21 13.22
N ASP A 51 -11.54 3.88 12.74
CA ASP A 51 -12.03 2.50 12.73
C ASP A 51 -11.38 1.62 11.65
N VAL A 52 -10.86 2.21 10.57
CA VAL A 52 -10.14 1.48 9.53
C VAL A 52 -8.86 0.88 10.12
N GLU A 53 -8.19 1.58 11.04
CA GLU A 53 -6.98 1.06 11.70
C GLU A 53 -7.25 -0.11 12.65
N LYS A 54 -8.48 -0.24 13.16
CA LYS A 54 -8.87 -1.36 14.05
C LYS A 54 -9.13 -2.64 13.27
N ILE A 55 -9.60 -2.50 12.03
CA ILE A 55 -9.99 -3.63 11.16
C ILE A 55 -8.80 -4.11 10.34
N LEU A 56 -7.89 -3.20 9.96
CA LEU A 56 -6.71 -3.57 9.18
C LEU A 56 -5.73 -4.43 10.01
N PRO A 57 -5.09 -5.42 9.38
CA PRO A 57 -4.12 -6.27 10.05
C PRO A 57 -2.96 -5.44 10.61
N LYS A 58 -2.67 -5.64 11.91
CA LYS A 58 -1.55 -4.98 12.57
C LYS A 58 -0.25 -5.59 12.06
N ILE A 59 0.46 -4.82 11.24
CA ILE A 59 1.82 -5.10 10.79
C ILE A 59 2.70 -5.21 12.05
N LYS A 60 3.17 -6.41 12.40
CA LYS A 60 4.21 -6.61 13.42
C LYS A 60 5.58 -6.27 12.84
#